data_AF-A0A163JBR4-F1
#
_entry.id   AF-A0A163JBR4-F1
#
_cell.length_a   1.000
_cell.length_b   1.000
_cell.length_c   1.000
_cell.angle_alpha   90.00
_cell.angle_beta   90.00
_cell.angle_gamma   90.00
#
_symmetry.space_group_name_H-M   'P 1'
#
loop_
_entity.id
_entity.type
_entity.pdbx_description
1 polymer ?
#
loop_
_entity_poly.entity_id
_entity_poly.type
_entity_poly.pdbx_seq_one_letter_code
_entity_poly.pdbx_strand_id
1 'polypeptide(L)'
;MSSANDRVAQLASHLASVGPSLKDKVCIVTGAGSLLGIGRATVYALAKRGPKAIYVTDLYDTELGELANDIRKTGIDCIPKAVDAASEKAVEALVKEAMDTYGRLDVFFANAGVATGSRLHDEDEESFMFMMRVNALSAFLGIKFASLAMKETGKGGKEQSGGSIICTASVAGIRSGAGSPEYSASKAAVINLCQTSASQLAGTNIRVNAICPGLIETGMTKMTFDFARERGSTHKIGQLNPTKRYGIAAEIAAVVAFVASEEASYVNGQAIAVDGGLSSSHPIVPGKFH
;
A
#
# COMPACT_ATOMS: atom_id res chain seq x y z
N MET A 1 25.24 26.64 -27.67
CA MET A 1 25.55 26.70 -26.23
C MET A 1 24.38 27.20 -25.35
N SER A 2 23.35 27.90 -25.88
CA SER A 2 22.21 28.36 -25.06
C SER A 2 21.21 27.25 -24.67
N SER A 3 20.88 26.32 -25.58
CA SER A 3 19.85 25.30 -25.34
C SER A 3 20.16 24.29 -24.23
N ALA A 4 21.45 23.99 -23.99
CA ALA A 4 21.86 23.07 -22.93
C ALA A 4 21.69 23.70 -21.54
N ASN A 5 21.99 24.99 -21.40
CA ASN A 5 21.81 25.72 -20.14
C ASN A 5 20.33 25.90 -19.82
N ASP A 6 19.48 26.14 -20.83
CA ASP A 6 18.03 26.23 -20.67
C ASP A 6 17.43 24.90 -20.19
N ARG A 7 17.90 23.76 -20.73
CA ARG A 7 17.44 22.44 -20.29
C ARG A 7 17.85 22.15 -18.85
N VAL A 8 19.08 22.48 -18.45
CA VAL A 8 19.54 22.29 -17.06
C VAL A 8 18.73 23.14 -16.08
N ALA A 9 18.43 24.39 -16.43
CA ALA A 9 17.59 25.26 -15.62
C ALA A 9 16.15 24.71 -15.45
N GLN A 10 15.56 24.19 -16.54
CA GLN A 10 14.24 23.52 -16.48
C GLN A 10 14.24 22.30 -15.56
N LEU A 11 15.28 21.46 -15.64
CA LEU A 11 15.41 20.29 -14.76
C LEU A 11 15.51 20.70 -13.29
N ALA A 12 16.36 21.68 -12.98
CA ALA A 12 16.51 22.20 -11.63
C ALA A 12 15.19 22.78 -11.10
N SER A 13 14.49 23.57 -11.91
CA SER A 13 13.18 24.12 -11.55
C SER A 13 12.14 23.05 -11.30
N HIS A 14 12.08 22.00 -12.12
CA HIS A 14 11.14 20.90 -11.95
C HIS A 14 11.41 20.15 -10.65
N LEU A 15 12.66 19.76 -10.40
CA LEU A 15 13.05 19.05 -9.18
C LEU A 15 12.88 19.89 -7.91
N ALA A 16 12.97 21.22 -8.00
CA ALA A 16 12.66 22.11 -6.87
C ALA A 16 11.15 22.22 -6.58
N SER A 17 10.29 21.99 -7.59
CA SER A 17 8.82 22.07 -7.47
C SER A 17 8.15 20.76 -7.06
N VAL A 18 8.84 19.63 -7.27
CA VAL A 18 8.37 18.28 -6.90
C VAL A 18 9.02 17.89 -5.58
N GLY A 19 8.23 17.38 -4.64
CA GLY A 19 8.78 16.98 -3.35
C GLY A 19 7.92 15.96 -2.61
N PRO A 20 8.41 15.48 -1.46
CA PRO A 20 7.75 14.45 -0.68
C PRO A 20 6.48 14.94 0.03
N SER A 21 6.25 16.25 0.05
CA SER A 21 5.17 16.90 0.79
C SER A 21 3.79 16.40 0.38
N LEU A 22 2.94 16.18 1.37
CA LEU A 22 1.52 15.90 1.23
C LEU A 22 0.68 17.06 1.76
N LYS A 23 1.23 18.27 1.89
CA LYS A 23 0.50 19.44 2.37
C LYS A 23 -0.84 19.59 1.62
N ASP A 24 -1.89 19.89 2.37
CA ASP A 24 -3.27 20.05 1.91
C ASP A 24 -3.93 18.77 1.37
N LYS A 25 -3.21 17.64 1.26
CA LYS A 25 -3.72 16.37 0.76
C LYS A 25 -4.49 15.61 1.85
N VAL A 26 -5.51 14.86 1.40
CA VAL A 26 -6.30 13.96 2.25
C VAL A 26 -5.97 12.51 1.92
N CYS A 27 -5.68 11.73 2.96
CA CYS A 27 -5.26 10.34 2.84
C CYS A 27 -6.26 9.38 3.50
N ILE A 28 -6.44 8.20 2.94
CA ILE A 28 -7.14 7.07 3.56
C ILE A 28 -6.21 5.86 3.60
N VAL A 29 -6.11 5.20 4.75
CA VAL A 29 -5.32 3.96 4.94
C VAL A 29 -6.19 2.88 5.57
N THR A 30 -6.35 1.74 4.89
CA THR A 30 -7.06 0.57 5.45
C THR A 30 -6.10 -0.44 6.07
N GLY A 31 -6.55 -1.18 7.09
CA GLY A 31 -5.71 -2.15 7.82
C GLY A 31 -4.62 -1.49 8.67
N ALA A 32 -4.95 -0.38 9.33
CA ALA A 32 -4.02 0.41 10.15
C ALA A 32 -3.98 0.00 11.63
N GLY A 33 -4.85 -0.90 12.07
CA GLY A 33 -5.02 -1.28 13.48
C GLY A 33 -3.85 -2.08 14.02
N SER A 34 -3.27 -3.00 13.23
CA SER A 34 -2.15 -3.85 13.68
C SER A 34 -0.94 -3.04 14.15
N LEU A 35 -0.51 -3.25 15.41
CA LEU A 35 0.63 -2.55 16.03
C LEU A 35 1.96 -2.73 15.26
N LEU A 36 2.15 -3.90 14.64
CA LEU A 36 3.32 -4.23 13.84
C LEU A 36 3.04 -4.16 12.33
N GLY A 37 1.86 -3.66 11.94
CA GLY A 37 1.38 -3.72 10.57
C GLY A 37 1.99 -2.68 9.64
N ILE A 38 2.01 -3.00 8.35
CA ILE A 38 2.39 -2.08 7.27
C ILE A 38 1.48 -0.84 7.27
N GLY A 39 0.17 -1.01 7.45
CA GLY A 39 -0.79 0.10 7.49
C GLY A 39 -0.43 1.13 8.57
N ARG A 40 -0.17 0.70 9.80
CA ARG A 40 0.25 1.58 10.90
C ARG A 40 1.58 2.29 10.59
N ALA A 41 2.57 1.57 10.11
CA ALA A 41 3.85 2.16 9.72
C ALA A 41 3.67 3.21 8.59
N THR A 42 2.79 2.95 7.62
CA THR A 42 2.46 3.89 6.55
C THR A 42 1.78 5.14 7.09
N VAL A 43 0.88 5.04 8.08
CA VAL A 43 0.28 6.23 8.71
C VAL A 43 1.35 7.16 9.27
N TYR A 44 2.33 6.63 10.01
CA TYR A 44 3.46 7.43 10.49
C TYR A 44 4.32 8.01 9.35
N ALA A 45 4.56 7.24 8.28
CA ALA A 45 5.34 7.70 7.13
C ALA A 45 4.63 8.82 6.35
N LEU A 46 3.32 8.73 6.17
CA LEU A 46 2.50 9.77 5.56
C LEU A 46 2.44 11.01 6.47
N ALA A 47 2.28 10.83 7.78
CA ALA A 47 2.24 11.94 8.72
C ALA A 47 3.50 12.81 8.70
N LYS A 48 4.69 12.19 8.53
CA LYS A 48 5.95 12.93 8.34
C LYS A 48 5.96 13.85 7.11
N ARG A 49 5.06 13.63 6.14
CA ARG A 49 4.92 14.44 4.92
C ARG A 49 3.85 15.54 5.06
N GLY A 50 3.22 15.66 6.23
CA GLY A 50 2.31 16.77 6.57
C GLY A 50 0.98 16.82 5.81
N PRO A 51 0.25 15.70 5.60
CA PRO A 51 -1.10 15.75 5.05
C PRO A 51 -2.04 16.58 5.91
N LYS A 52 -3.07 17.15 5.28
CA LYS A 52 -4.12 17.87 5.99
C LYS A 52 -4.92 16.93 6.88
N ALA A 53 -5.26 15.76 6.35
CA ALA A 53 -5.99 14.74 7.08
C ALA A 53 -5.60 13.31 6.67
N ILE A 54 -5.73 12.38 7.63
CA ILE A 54 -5.55 10.95 7.42
C ILE A 54 -6.71 10.19 8.08
N TYR A 55 -7.51 9.49 7.29
CA TYR A 55 -8.41 8.46 7.80
C TYR A 55 -7.63 7.17 8.02
N VAL A 56 -7.68 6.65 9.25
CA VAL A 56 -7.06 5.38 9.62
C VAL A 56 -8.15 4.37 9.92
N THR A 57 -8.18 3.28 9.16
CA THR A 57 -9.27 2.32 9.27
C THR A 57 -8.79 0.90 9.43
N ASP A 58 -9.60 0.09 10.09
CA ASP A 58 -9.45 -1.35 10.23
C ASP A 58 -10.84 -1.95 10.50
N LEU A 59 -10.98 -3.27 10.46
CA LEU A 59 -12.26 -3.94 10.75
C LEU A 59 -12.70 -3.68 12.20
N TYR A 60 -11.74 -3.61 13.13
CA TYR A 60 -11.96 -3.39 14.56
C TYR A 60 -11.25 -2.12 15.03
N ASP A 61 -11.91 -1.34 15.89
CA ASP A 61 -11.41 -0.04 16.38
C ASP A 61 -10.50 -0.13 17.62
N THR A 62 -9.94 -1.30 17.93
CA THR A 62 -9.28 -1.52 19.23
C THR A 62 -8.03 -0.66 19.42
N GLU A 63 -7.27 -0.40 18.36
CA GLU A 63 -5.95 0.26 18.42
C GLU A 63 -5.87 1.54 17.58
N LEU A 64 -6.95 1.90 16.86
CA LEU A 64 -6.94 3.05 15.95
C LEU A 64 -7.03 4.38 16.69
N GLY A 65 -7.73 4.43 17.83
CA GLY A 65 -7.84 5.62 18.67
C GLY A 65 -6.48 6.12 19.17
N GLU A 66 -5.63 5.21 19.65
CA GLU A 66 -4.27 5.53 20.08
C GLU A 66 -3.41 6.05 18.92
N LEU A 67 -3.45 5.35 17.78
CA LEU A 67 -2.74 5.78 16.57
C LEU A 67 -3.17 7.18 16.16
N ALA A 68 -4.48 7.45 16.12
CA ALA A 68 -4.99 8.76 15.75
C ALA A 68 -4.56 9.86 16.71
N ASN A 69 -4.54 9.58 18.02
CA ASN A 69 -4.06 10.53 19.03
C ASN A 69 -2.57 10.85 18.86
N ASP A 70 -1.73 9.87 18.53
CA ASP A 70 -0.32 10.10 18.27
C ASP A 70 -0.08 10.96 17.03
N ILE A 71 -0.85 10.74 15.96
CA ILE A 71 -0.75 11.56 14.75
C ILE A 71 -1.29 12.98 14.98
N ARG A 72 -2.38 13.15 15.75
CA ARG A 72 -2.91 14.49 16.06
C ARG A 72 -1.92 15.38 16.81
N LYS A 73 -1.03 14.81 17.63
CA LYS A 73 0.05 15.56 18.29
C LYS A 73 1.01 16.23 17.32
N THR A 74 1.06 15.79 16.05
CA THR A 74 1.88 16.41 15.01
C THR A 74 1.13 17.49 14.21
N GLY A 75 -0.09 17.86 14.63
CA GLY A 75 -0.91 18.88 13.97
C GLY A 75 -1.71 18.39 12.76
N ILE A 76 -1.76 17.07 12.53
CA ILE A 76 -2.51 16.45 11.43
C ILE A 76 -3.88 16.01 11.93
N ASP A 77 -4.92 16.25 11.13
CA ASP A 77 -6.25 15.75 11.43
C ASP A 77 -6.35 14.24 11.15
N CYS A 78 -6.24 13.41 12.18
CA CYS A 78 -6.29 11.96 12.04
C CYS A 78 -7.65 11.44 12.49
N ILE A 79 -8.33 10.64 11.67
CA ILE A 79 -9.71 10.18 11.91
C ILE A 79 -9.73 8.65 11.98
N PRO A 80 -9.90 8.04 13.17
CA PRO A 80 -10.02 6.59 13.31
C PRO A 80 -11.43 6.11 12.96
N LYS A 81 -11.55 5.01 12.20
CA LYS A 81 -12.84 4.39 11.89
C LYS A 81 -12.77 2.87 11.78
N ALA A 82 -13.70 2.18 12.43
CA ALA A 82 -14.02 0.80 12.10
C ALA A 82 -14.70 0.74 10.71
N VAL A 83 -14.04 0.10 9.74
CA VAL A 83 -14.54 -0.07 8.37
C VAL A 83 -14.13 -1.44 7.87
N ASP A 84 -15.12 -2.26 7.50
CA ASP A 84 -14.85 -3.43 6.66
C ASP A 84 -14.47 -2.96 5.25
N ALA A 85 -13.19 -3.08 4.90
CA ALA A 85 -12.69 -2.65 3.60
C ALA A 85 -13.29 -3.44 2.42
N ALA A 86 -13.93 -4.60 2.67
CA ALA A 86 -14.64 -5.38 1.68
C ALA A 86 -16.16 -5.10 1.66
N SER A 87 -16.64 -4.11 2.41
CA SER A 87 -18.03 -3.64 2.37
C SER A 87 -18.16 -2.43 1.45
N GLU A 88 -18.83 -2.60 0.31
CA GLU A 88 -19.04 -1.54 -0.67
C GLU A 88 -19.66 -0.28 -0.06
N LYS A 89 -20.74 -0.45 0.71
CA LYS A 89 -21.42 0.67 1.40
C LYS A 89 -20.52 1.39 2.39
N ALA A 90 -19.68 0.66 3.12
CA ALA A 90 -18.81 1.26 4.13
C ALA A 90 -17.65 2.03 3.50
N VAL A 91 -17.04 1.50 2.43
CA VAL A 91 -15.98 2.18 1.68
C VAL A 91 -16.52 3.42 0.96
N GLU A 92 -17.70 3.32 0.35
CA GLU A 92 -18.38 4.46 -0.27
C GLU A 92 -18.64 5.58 0.75
N ALA A 93 -19.20 5.23 1.92
CA ALA A 93 -19.47 6.19 2.99
C ALA A 93 -18.20 6.85 3.52
N LEU A 94 -17.11 6.08 3.68
CA LEU A 94 -15.81 6.59 4.11
C LEU A 94 -15.25 7.63 3.11
N VAL A 95 -15.29 7.31 1.82
CA VAL A 95 -14.81 8.21 0.76
C VAL A 95 -15.71 9.44 0.66
N LYS A 96 -17.03 9.26 0.76
CA LYS A 96 -17.99 10.36 0.77
C LYS A 96 -17.72 11.33 1.92
N GLU A 97 -17.43 10.83 3.10
CA GLU A 97 -17.10 11.68 4.24
C GLU A 97 -15.84 12.53 4.00
N ALA A 98 -14.78 11.95 3.44
CA ALA A 98 -13.59 12.71 3.07
C ALA A 98 -13.92 13.84 2.08
N MET A 99 -14.80 13.58 1.11
CA MET A 99 -15.28 14.57 0.16
C MET A 99 -16.18 15.63 0.80
N ASP A 100 -17.08 15.25 1.71
CA ASP A 100 -17.96 16.20 2.41
C ASP A 100 -17.16 17.12 3.35
N THR A 101 -16.18 16.58 4.06
CA THR A 101 -15.40 17.32 5.07
C THR A 101 -14.30 18.18 4.44
N TYR A 102 -13.55 17.65 3.47
CA TYR A 102 -12.37 18.32 2.92
C TYR A 102 -12.52 18.75 1.47
N GLY A 103 -13.57 18.29 0.78
CA GLY A 103 -13.79 18.58 -0.64
C GLY A 103 -12.84 17.85 -1.57
N ARG A 104 -12.02 16.90 -1.07
CA ARG A 104 -10.98 16.21 -1.84
C ARG A 104 -10.58 14.87 -1.23
N LEU A 105 -10.04 14.01 -2.09
CA LEU A 105 -9.24 12.84 -1.75
C LEU A 105 -8.01 12.81 -2.66
N ASP A 106 -6.85 12.44 -2.12
CA ASP A 106 -5.58 12.48 -2.83
C ASP A 106 -4.77 11.19 -2.74
N VAL A 107 -4.84 10.48 -1.61
CA VAL A 107 -4.15 9.20 -1.41
C VAL A 107 -5.13 8.18 -0.85
N PHE A 108 -5.16 6.98 -1.46
CA PHE A 108 -5.86 5.84 -0.90
C PHE A 108 -4.91 4.65 -0.86
N PHE A 109 -4.54 4.19 0.34
CA PHE A 109 -3.76 2.98 0.54
C PHE A 109 -4.68 1.82 0.96
N ALA A 110 -5.06 1.01 -0.01
CA ALA A 110 -5.82 -0.23 0.17
C ALA A 110 -4.87 -1.33 0.68
N ASN A 111 -4.65 -1.35 2.00
CA ASN A 111 -3.69 -2.24 2.66
C ASN A 111 -4.34 -3.38 3.46
N ALA A 112 -5.60 -3.23 3.88
CA ALA A 112 -6.32 -4.30 4.56
C ALA A 112 -6.20 -5.63 3.78
N GLY A 113 -5.90 -6.70 4.52
CA GLY A 113 -5.69 -8.02 3.95
C GLY A 113 -5.41 -9.06 5.01
N VAL A 114 -5.62 -10.32 4.64
CA VAL A 114 -5.40 -11.51 5.47
C VAL A 114 -4.54 -12.51 4.71
N ALA A 115 -3.95 -13.44 5.44
CA ALA A 115 -3.25 -14.59 4.91
C ALA A 115 -3.51 -15.80 5.80
N THR A 116 -3.47 -16.96 5.17
CA THR A 116 -3.63 -18.29 5.78
C THR A 116 -2.40 -19.13 5.41
N GLY A 117 -2.28 -20.30 6.04
CA GLY A 117 -1.22 -21.27 5.76
C GLY A 117 -1.74 -22.55 5.10
N SER A 118 -2.95 -22.51 4.53
CA SER A 118 -3.63 -23.69 4.00
C SER A 118 -2.83 -24.37 2.89
N ARG A 119 -2.85 -25.70 2.88
CA ARG A 119 -2.36 -26.48 1.75
C ARG A 119 -3.48 -26.67 0.75
N LEU A 120 -3.12 -26.98 -0.50
CA LEU A 120 -4.08 -27.09 -1.61
C LEU A 120 -5.26 -28.04 -1.33
N HIS A 121 -5.04 -29.16 -0.64
CA HIS A 121 -6.09 -30.14 -0.34
C HIS A 121 -6.89 -29.84 0.93
N ASP A 122 -6.40 -28.92 1.76
CA ASP A 122 -7.05 -28.51 3.01
C ASP A 122 -7.91 -27.25 2.79
N GLU A 123 -7.83 -26.64 1.61
CA GLU A 123 -8.57 -25.42 1.25
C GLU A 123 -9.94 -25.76 0.67
N ASP A 124 -10.99 -25.17 1.23
CA ASP A 124 -12.36 -25.28 0.74
C ASP A 124 -12.81 -24.00 -0.01
N GLU A 125 -13.97 -24.09 -0.67
CA GLU A 125 -14.53 -22.98 -1.44
C GLU A 125 -14.78 -21.73 -0.57
N GLU A 126 -15.27 -21.93 0.65
CA GLU A 126 -15.61 -20.84 1.57
C GLU A 126 -14.37 -20.05 1.98
N SER A 127 -13.30 -20.75 2.37
CA SER A 127 -12.01 -20.15 2.74
C SER A 127 -11.37 -19.43 1.55
N PHE A 128 -11.43 -20.04 0.36
CA PHE A 128 -10.91 -19.43 -0.86
C PHE A 128 -11.65 -18.12 -1.17
N MET A 129 -12.99 -18.14 -1.11
CA MET A 129 -13.81 -16.97 -1.38
C MET A 129 -13.69 -15.90 -0.30
N PHE A 130 -13.49 -16.28 0.96
CA PHE A 130 -13.15 -15.36 2.04
C PHE A 130 -11.83 -14.63 1.76
N MET A 131 -10.79 -15.35 1.33
CA MET A 131 -9.51 -14.75 0.96
C MET A 131 -9.67 -13.73 -0.18
N MET A 132 -10.40 -14.10 -1.23
CA MET A 132 -10.69 -13.21 -2.36
C MET A 132 -11.49 -11.98 -1.94
N ARG A 133 -12.50 -12.15 -1.07
CA ARG A 133 -13.31 -11.07 -0.53
C ARG A 133 -12.45 -10.06 0.24
N VAL A 134 -11.59 -10.54 1.14
CA VAL A 134 -10.81 -9.62 1.98
C VAL A 134 -9.66 -8.99 1.21
N ASN A 135 -8.95 -9.72 0.35
CA ASN A 135 -7.74 -9.20 -0.30
C ASN A 135 -8.00 -8.51 -1.64
N ALA A 136 -8.83 -9.10 -2.51
CA ALA A 136 -9.01 -8.60 -3.87
C ALA A 136 -10.21 -7.65 -3.98
N LEU A 137 -11.36 -8.01 -3.42
CA LEU A 137 -12.54 -7.15 -3.46
C LEU A 137 -12.30 -5.84 -2.70
N SER A 138 -11.64 -5.87 -1.54
CA SER A 138 -11.33 -4.63 -0.81
C SER A 138 -10.45 -3.66 -1.61
N ALA A 139 -9.44 -4.17 -2.33
CA ALA A 139 -8.61 -3.36 -3.22
C ALA A 139 -9.41 -2.79 -4.39
N PHE A 140 -10.28 -3.59 -5.00
CA PHE A 140 -11.19 -3.14 -6.06
C PHE A 140 -12.11 -1.99 -5.57
N LEU A 141 -12.73 -2.14 -4.41
CA LEU A 141 -13.60 -1.10 -3.84
C LEU A 141 -12.83 0.19 -3.53
N GLY A 142 -11.63 0.04 -2.96
CA GLY A 142 -10.71 1.16 -2.75
C GLY A 142 -10.39 1.90 -4.06
N ILE A 143 -10.03 1.17 -5.12
CA ILE A 143 -9.77 1.76 -6.44
C ILE A 143 -11.02 2.46 -7.00
N LYS A 144 -12.17 1.78 -6.99
CA LYS A 144 -13.44 2.28 -7.53
C LYS A 144 -13.81 3.61 -6.90
N PHE A 145 -14.00 3.66 -5.58
CA PHE A 145 -14.50 4.87 -4.93
C PHE A 145 -13.44 5.96 -4.83
N ALA A 146 -12.18 5.61 -4.57
CA ALA A 146 -11.11 6.60 -4.54
C ALA A 146 -10.96 7.30 -5.90
N SER A 147 -11.01 6.55 -7.01
CA SER A 147 -10.87 7.15 -8.34
C SER A 147 -12.02 8.09 -8.70
N LEU A 148 -13.25 7.80 -8.26
CA LEU A 148 -14.40 8.71 -8.42
C LEU A 148 -14.17 10.02 -7.66
N ALA A 149 -13.80 9.94 -6.38
CA ALA A 149 -13.50 11.11 -5.55
C ALA A 149 -12.29 11.91 -6.08
N MET A 150 -11.27 11.23 -6.59
CA MET A 150 -10.05 11.86 -7.10
C MET A 150 -10.26 12.61 -8.42
N LYS A 151 -11.32 12.30 -9.18
CA LYS A 151 -11.70 13.02 -10.41
C LYS A 151 -12.34 14.38 -10.14
N GLU A 152 -12.96 14.55 -8.98
CA GLU A 152 -13.63 15.79 -8.61
C GLU A 152 -12.63 16.95 -8.47
N THR A 153 -12.96 18.10 -9.06
CA THR A 153 -12.14 19.33 -9.06
C THR A 153 -12.94 20.53 -8.57
N GLY A 154 -12.27 21.65 -8.31
CA GLY A 154 -12.88 22.91 -7.91
C GLY A 154 -13.32 22.99 -6.44
N LYS A 155 -13.37 21.86 -5.72
CA LYS A 155 -13.54 21.78 -4.27
C LYS A 155 -12.21 21.44 -3.59
N GLY A 156 -12.08 21.81 -2.30
CA GLY A 156 -10.90 21.46 -1.49
C GLY A 156 -9.56 22.02 -1.99
N GLY A 157 -9.55 22.98 -2.92
CA GLY A 157 -8.33 23.52 -3.53
C GLY A 157 -7.67 22.57 -4.55
N LYS A 158 -8.46 21.69 -5.20
CA LYS A 158 -7.99 20.76 -6.22
C LYS A 158 -8.32 21.28 -7.62
N GLU A 159 -7.32 21.80 -8.33
CA GLU A 159 -7.48 22.44 -9.64
C GLU A 159 -7.63 21.45 -10.80
N GLN A 160 -7.05 20.26 -10.65
CA GLN A 160 -7.08 19.19 -11.65
C GLN A 160 -7.37 17.84 -11.00
N SER A 161 -7.94 16.93 -11.78
CA SER A 161 -8.05 15.53 -11.38
C SER A 161 -6.67 14.97 -11.07
N GLY A 162 -6.62 14.02 -10.15
CA GLY A 162 -5.37 13.31 -9.83
C GLY A 162 -5.35 12.72 -8.44
N GLY A 163 -4.37 11.87 -8.20
CA GLY A 163 -4.18 11.21 -6.90
C GLY A 163 -3.39 9.92 -7.02
N SER A 164 -3.14 9.29 -5.89
CA SER A 164 -2.39 8.04 -5.82
C SER A 164 -3.19 6.98 -5.07
N ILE A 165 -3.54 5.93 -5.80
CA ILE A 165 -4.14 4.72 -5.25
C ILE A 165 -3.03 3.67 -5.16
N ILE A 166 -2.80 3.17 -3.95
CA ILE A 166 -1.80 2.15 -3.68
C ILE A 166 -2.51 0.92 -3.12
N CYS A 167 -2.24 -0.26 -3.65
CA CYS A 167 -2.80 -1.51 -3.16
C CYS A 167 -1.70 -2.43 -2.64
N THR A 168 -1.94 -3.10 -1.52
CA THR A 168 -0.99 -4.09 -0.98
C THR A 168 -1.22 -5.45 -1.64
N ALA A 169 -0.35 -5.78 -2.59
CA ALA A 169 -0.21 -7.10 -3.18
C ALA A 169 0.74 -7.98 -2.34
N SER A 170 1.61 -8.76 -2.98
CA SER A 170 2.66 -9.58 -2.36
C SER A 170 3.58 -10.12 -3.45
N VAL A 171 4.82 -10.48 -3.11
CA VAL A 171 5.65 -11.33 -3.99
C VAL A 171 4.97 -12.66 -4.34
N ALA A 172 4.05 -13.16 -3.50
CA ALA A 172 3.21 -14.32 -3.78
C ALA A 172 2.25 -14.11 -4.97
N GLY A 173 1.92 -12.86 -5.30
CA GLY A 173 1.17 -12.51 -6.50
C GLY A 173 2.04 -12.41 -7.75
N ILE A 174 3.37 -12.25 -7.59
CA ILE A 174 4.32 -12.17 -8.71
C ILE A 174 4.76 -13.58 -9.12
N ARG A 175 5.14 -14.41 -8.14
CA ARG A 175 5.64 -15.77 -8.36
C ARG A 175 5.13 -16.69 -7.24
N SER A 176 5.00 -17.98 -7.55
CA SER A 176 4.63 -19.00 -6.58
C SER A 176 5.71 -19.20 -5.50
N GLY A 177 5.32 -19.82 -4.38
CA GLY A 177 6.24 -20.20 -3.29
C GLY A 177 6.33 -19.21 -2.13
N ALA A 178 5.53 -18.15 -2.14
CA ALA A 178 5.49 -17.14 -1.06
C ALA A 178 4.13 -17.01 -0.36
N GLY A 179 3.19 -17.93 -0.61
CA GLY A 179 1.89 -17.99 0.07
C GLY A 179 1.07 -19.22 -0.32
N SER A 180 -0.06 -19.43 0.36
CA SER A 180 -1.06 -20.45 0.01
C SER A 180 -1.71 -20.15 -1.35
N PRO A 181 -2.37 -21.14 -2.00
CA PRO A 181 -2.98 -20.96 -3.32
C PRO A 181 -3.96 -19.78 -3.40
N GLU A 182 -4.91 -19.69 -2.47
CA GLU A 182 -5.91 -18.63 -2.34
C GLU A 182 -5.28 -17.26 -2.09
N TYR A 183 -4.25 -17.20 -1.23
CA TYR A 183 -3.54 -15.96 -0.96
C TYR A 183 -2.82 -15.48 -2.21
N SER A 184 -2.06 -16.38 -2.86
CA SER A 184 -1.31 -16.06 -4.09
C SER A 184 -2.24 -15.62 -5.22
N ALA A 185 -3.37 -16.31 -5.42
CA ALA A 185 -4.39 -15.94 -6.39
C ALA A 185 -4.97 -14.54 -6.09
N SER A 186 -5.33 -14.28 -4.83
CA SER A 186 -5.87 -12.97 -4.44
C SER A 186 -4.87 -11.83 -4.65
N LYS A 187 -3.57 -12.04 -4.36
CA LYS A 187 -2.54 -11.02 -4.55
C LYS A 187 -2.16 -10.81 -6.02
N ALA A 188 -2.25 -11.86 -6.85
CA ALA A 188 -2.13 -11.74 -8.30
C ALA A 188 -3.31 -10.94 -8.88
N ALA A 189 -4.53 -11.15 -8.37
CA ALA A 189 -5.70 -10.36 -8.76
C ALA A 189 -5.51 -8.87 -8.44
N VAL A 190 -4.97 -8.53 -7.26
CA VAL A 190 -4.65 -7.14 -6.89
C VAL A 190 -3.64 -6.50 -7.87
N ILE A 191 -2.59 -7.22 -8.27
CA ILE A 191 -1.60 -6.72 -9.26
C ILE A 191 -2.31 -6.37 -10.57
N ASN A 192 -3.13 -7.29 -11.09
CA ASN A 192 -3.81 -7.09 -12.36
C ASN A 192 -4.88 -5.99 -12.28
N LEU A 193 -5.59 -5.86 -11.15
CA LEU A 193 -6.50 -4.75 -10.89
C LEU A 193 -5.78 -3.41 -10.99
N CYS A 194 -4.61 -3.25 -10.35
CA CYS A 194 -3.84 -2.02 -10.45
C CYS A 194 -3.45 -1.66 -11.90
N GLN A 195 -2.95 -2.64 -12.65
CA GLN A 195 -2.55 -2.45 -14.05
C GLN A 195 -3.73 -2.05 -14.94
N THR A 196 -4.84 -2.79 -14.81
CA THR A 196 -6.06 -2.54 -15.58
C THR A 196 -6.65 -1.17 -15.25
N SER A 197 -6.76 -0.83 -13.97
CA SER A 197 -7.31 0.45 -13.54
C SER A 197 -6.43 1.63 -13.91
N ALA A 198 -5.10 1.50 -13.86
CA ALA A 198 -4.19 2.53 -14.37
C ALA A 198 -4.44 2.84 -15.86
N SER A 199 -4.67 1.80 -16.67
CA SER A 199 -5.03 1.98 -18.08
C SER A 199 -6.42 2.61 -18.28
N GLN A 200 -7.41 2.22 -17.48
CA GLN A 200 -8.78 2.74 -17.60
C GLN A 200 -8.93 4.18 -17.08
N LEU A 201 -8.00 4.64 -16.24
CA LEU A 201 -7.94 6.00 -15.72
C LEU A 201 -7.04 6.93 -16.55
N ALA A 202 -6.77 6.58 -17.81
CA ALA A 202 -5.98 7.39 -18.73
C ALA A 202 -6.49 8.85 -18.80
N GLY A 203 -5.56 9.80 -18.75
CA GLY A 203 -5.85 11.24 -18.82
C GLY A 203 -6.40 11.87 -17.54
N THR A 204 -6.55 11.13 -16.44
CA THR A 204 -7.10 11.66 -15.17
C THR A 204 -6.04 12.08 -14.14
N ASN A 205 -4.75 11.89 -14.44
CA ASN A 205 -3.62 12.01 -13.49
C ASN A 205 -3.77 11.15 -12.21
N ILE A 206 -4.70 10.19 -12.19
CA ILE A 206 -4.84 9.23 -11.09
C ILE A 206 -3.92 8.06 -11.37
N ARG A 207 -3.02 7.79 -10.43
CA ARG A 207 -2.08 6.68 -10.51
C ARG A 207 -2.56 5.52 -9.67
N VAL A 208 -2.40 4.30 -10.17
CA VAL A 208 -2.76 3.07 -9.46
C VAL A 208 -1.57 2.12 -9.49
N ASN A 209 -1.02 1.78 -8.32
CA ASN A 209 0.14 0.90 -8.21
C ASN A 209 -0.05 -0.17 -7.13
N ALA A 210 0.55 -1.33 -7.33
CA ALA A 210 0.64 -2.39 -6.35
C ALA A 210 2.00 -2.37 -5.66
N ILE A 211 2.02 -2.43 -4.34
CA ILE A 211 3.23 -2.74 -3.56
C ILE A 211 3.24 -4.23 -3.29
N CYS A 212 4.37 -4.89 -3.56
CA CYS A 212 4.55 -6.32 -3.40
C CYS A 212 5.62 -6.59 -2.32
N PRO A 213 5.24 -6.60 -1.03
CA PRO A 213 6.16 -6.91 0.05
C PRO A 213 6.69 -8.35 -0.05
N GLY A 214 7.93 -8.55 0.38
CA GLY A 214 8.49 -9.87 0.70
C GLY A 214 8.04 -10.37 2.08
N LEU A 215 8.90 -11.15 2.75
CA LEU A 215 8.67 -11.55 4.14
C LEU A 215 8.97 -10.38 5.08
N ILE A 216 7.92 -9.84 5.71
CA ILE A 216 7.98 -8.70 6.63
C ILE A 216 7.55 -9.14 8.02
N GLU A 217 8.24 -8.71 9.08
CA GLU A 217 7.80 -8.95 10.46
C GLU A 217 6.59 -8.04 10.78
N THR A 218 5.41 -8.65 10.83
CA THR A 218 4.12 -7.98 11.08
C THR A 218 3.21 -8.88 11.92
N GLY A 219 2.02 -8.39 12.29
CA GLY A 219 1.00 -9.24 12.91
C GLY A 219 0.62 -10.46 12.06
N MET A 220 0.59 -10.32 10.73
CA MET A 220 0.23 -11.39 9.79
C MET A 220 1.26 -12.53 9.77
N THR A 221 2.55 -12.22 9.95
CA THR A 221 3.64 -13.21 9.91
C THR A 221 4.09 -13.65 11.29
N LYS A 222 3.47 -13.14 12.36
CA LYS A 222 3.93 -13.34 13.75
C LYS A 222 4.20 -14.80 14.08
N MET A 223 3.33 -15.72 13.67
CA MET A 223 3.49 -17.15 13.90
C MET A 223 4.78 -17.72 13.28
N THR A 224 5.16 -17.28 12.08
CA THR A 224 6.41 -17.69 11.43
C THR A 224 7.62 -17.25 12.25
N PHE A 225 7.59 -16.02 12.77
CA PHE A 225 8.66 -15.46 13.57
C PHE A 225 8.74 -16.07 14.98
N ASP A 226 7.60 -16.31 15.63
CA ASP A 226 7.52 -16.97 16.94
C ASP A 226 8.11 -18.38 16.86
N PHE A 227 7.69 -19.17 15.86
CA PHE A 227 8.19 -20.52 15.65
C PHE A 227 9.70 -20.58 15.37
N ALA A 228 10.21 -19.61 14.61
CA ALA A 228 11.64 -19.49 14.37
C ALA A 228 12.40 -19.11 15.65
N ARG A 229 11.83 -18.26 16.52
CA ARG A 229 12.39 -17.96 17.85
C ARG A 229 12.43 -19.19 18.73
N GLU A 230 11.33 -19.91 18.84
CA GLU A 230 11.22 -21.15 19.64
C GLU A 230 12.24 -22.21 19.20
N ARG A 231 12.51 -22.31 17.89
CA ARG A 231 13.48 -23.27 17.32
C ARG A 231 14.92 -22.76 17.25
N GLY A 232 15.21 -21.54 17.70
CA GLY A 232 16.54 -20.92 17.57
C GLY A 232 16.98 -20.70 16.12
N SER A 233 16.05 -20.61 15.17
CA SER A 233 16.29 -20.52 13.73
C SER A 233 15.98 -19.15 13.13
N THR A 234 15.88 -18.11 13.95
CA THR A 234 15.66 -16.71 13.51
C THR A 234 16.66 -16.25 12.46
N HIS A 235 17.91 -16.68 12.56
CA HIS A 235 18.98 -16.40 11.58
C HIS A 235 18.68 -16.94 10.17
N LYS A 236 17.70 -17.85 10.02
CA LYS A 236 17.28 -18.41 8.73
C LYS A 236 16.17 -17.60 8.05
N ILE A 237 15.51 -16.68 8.77
CA ILE A 237 14.42 -15.88 8.22
C ILE A 237 14.98 -14.90 7.18
N GLY A 238 14.48 -15.00 5.94
CA GLY A 238 14.96 -14.17 4.84
C GLY A 238 16.33 -14.57 4.30
N GLN A 239 16.86 -15.75 4.64
CA GLN A 239 18.15 -16.24 4.11
C GLN A 239 18.20 -16.35 2.57
N LEU A 240 17.02 -16.49 1.94
CA LEU A 240 16.87 -16.56 0.49
C LEU A 240 16.88 -15.18 -0.16
N ASN A 241 16.58 -14.12 0.58
CA ASN A 241 16.64 -12.76 0.06
C ASN A 241 18.11 -12.43 -0.22
N PRO A 242 18.44 -11.77 -1.36
CA PRO A 242 19.76 -11.20 -1.58
C PRO A 242 20.28 -10.33 -0.43
N THR A 243 19.40 -9.61 0.28
CA THR A 243 19.75 -8.86 1.51
C THR A 243 20.02 -9.73 2.74
N LYS A 244 19.78 -11.05 2.68
CA LYS A 244 19.99 -12.03 3.75
C LYS A 244 19.24 -11.75 5.05
N ARG A 245 18.15 -11.00 4.98
CA ARG A 245 17.27 -10.70 6.11
C ARG A 245 15.83 -10.51 5.64
N TYR A 246 14.90 -10.61 6.58
CA TYR A 246 13.54 -10.14 6.41
C TYR A 246 13.46 -8.61 6.41
N GLY A 247 12.35 -8.08 5.91
CA GLY A 247 12.07 -6.63 5.94
C GLY A 247 11.23 -6.24 7.15
N ILE A 248 11.18 -4.94 7.44
CA ILE A 248 10.30 -4.38 8.47
C ILE A 248 9.20 -3.51 7.86
N ALA A 249 8.08 -3.34 8.56
CA ALA A 249 6.93 -2.56 8.09
C ALA A 249 7.31 -1.14 7.65
N ALA A 250 8.28 -0.51 8.33
CA ALA A 250 8.78 0.83 8.00
C ALA A 250 9.44 0.91 6.61
N GLU A 251 10.08 -0.17 6.14
CA GLU A 251 10.70 -0.20 4.80
C GLU A 251 9.63 -0.24 3.70
N ILE A 252 8.52 -0.94 3.94
CA ILE A 252 7.37 -0.92 3.02
C ILE A 252 6.70 0.46 3.05
N ALA A 253 6.47 1.01 4.23
CA ALA A 253 5.86 2.31 4.42
C ALA A 253 6.63 3.45 3.73
N ALA A 254 7.97 3.38 3.70
CA ALA A 254 8.79 4.36 2.99
C ALA A 254 8.50 4.38 1.48
N VAL A 255 8.35 3.20 0.86
CA VAL A 255 8.01 3.07 -0.57
C VAL A 255 6.57 3.53 -0.81
N VAL A 256 5.62 3.16 0.05
CA VAL A 256 4.23 3.63 -0.06
C VAL A 256 4.17 5.16 -0.01
N ALA A 257 4.90 5.78 0.91
CA ALA A 257 4.93 7.23 1.06
C ALA A 257 5.56 7.93 -0.16
N PHE A 258 6.62 7.35 -0.75
CA PHE A 258 7.17 7.80 -2.03
C PHE A 258 6.12 7.72 -3.14
N VAL A 259 5.49 6.56 -3.33
CA VAL A 259 4.47 6.33 -4.37
C VAL A 259 3.27 7.24 -4.19
N ALA A 260 2.90 7.59 -2.96
CA ALA A 260 1.82 8.52 -2.65
C ALA A 260 2.10 9.98 -3.04
N SER A 261 3.36 10.35 -3.22
CA SER A 261 3.77 11.75 -3.46
C SER A 261 4.01 12.09 -4.93
N GLU A 262 4.26 13.37 -5.20
CA GLU A 262 4.59 13.87 -6.54
C GLU A 262 5.97 13.38 -7.02
N GLU A 263 6.85 12.92 -6.12
CA GLU A 263 8.14 12.28 -6.48
C GLU A 263 7.94 11.04 -7.36
N ALA A 264 6.77 10.40 -7.26
CA ALA A 264 6.37 9.23 -8.04
C ALA A 264 5.34 9.59 -9.14
N SER A 265 5.27 10.85 -9.57
CA SER A 265 4.30 11.34 -10.56
C SER A 265 4.29 10.59 -11.89
N TYR A 266 5.38 9.89 -12.23
CA TYR A 266 5.47 9.06 -13.44
C TYR A 266 5.44 7.53 -13.18
N VAL A 267 5.14 7.11 -11.94
CA VAL A 267 5.00 5.70 -11.57
C VAL A 267 3.52 5.32 -11.58
N ASN A 268 3.09 4.57 -12.59
CA ASN A 268 1.69 4.15 -12.78
C ASN A 268 1.58 2.72 -13.32
N GLY A 269 0.60 1.96 -12.84
CA GLY A 269 0.34 0.58 -13.25
C GLY A 269 1.42 -0.43 -12.84
N GLN A 270 2.30 -0.08 -11.89
CA GLN A 270 3.44 -0.93 -11.53
C GLN A 270 3.12 -1.89 -10.39
N ALA A 271 3.74 -3.08 -10.45
CA ALA A 271 3.84 -4.01 -9.33
C ALA A 271 5.25 -3.91 -8.73
N ILE A 272 5.38 -3.12 -7.67
CA ILE A 272 6.68 -2.72 -7.10
C ILE A 272 7.07 -3.72 -6.02
N ALA A 273 8.05 -4.57 -6.31
CA ALA A 273 8.63 -5.48 -5.34
C ALA A 273 9.43 -4.74 -4.26
N VAL A 274 9.12 -5.01 -3.00
CA VAL A 274 9.84 -4.49 -1.83
C VAL A 274 10.16 -5.67 -0.91
N ASP A 275 11.12 -6.47 -1.33
CA ASP A 275 11.30 -7.85 -0.85
C ASP A 275 12.76 -8.24 -0.59
N GLY A 276 13.67 -7.26 -0.57
CA GLY A 276 15.10 -7.51 -0.42
C GLY A 276 15.73 -8.28 -1.59
N GLY A 277 15.07 -8.31 -2.75
CA GLY A 277 15.51 -8.95 -3.98
C GLY A 277 15.00 -10.38 -4.16
N LEU A 278 14.10 -10.88 -3.30
CA LEU A 278 13.60 -12.26 -3.33
C LEU A 278 13.03 -12.67 -4.69
N SER A 279 12.26 -11.80 -5.34
CA SER A 279 11.62 -12.06 -6.63
C SER A 279 12.48 -11.65 -7.83
N SER A 280 13.69 -11.12 -7.60
CA SER A 280 14.56 -10.57 -8.66
C SER A 280 15.28 -11.64 -9.49
N SER A 281 15.37 -12.87 -8.99
CA SER A 281 16.04 -13.98 -9.67
C SER A 281 15.22 -15.27 -9.60
N HIS A 282 15.49 -16.19 -10.52
CA HIS A 282 15.06 -17.59 -10.37
C HIS A 282 15.84 -18.26 -9.22
N PRO A 283 15.31 -19.35 -8.63
CA PRO A 283 16.09 -20.14 -7.68
C PRO A 283 17.34 -20.68 -8.38
N ILE A 284 18.51 -20.24 -7.92
CA ILE A 284 19.81 -20.75 -8.36
C ILE A 284 20.57 -21.31 -7.16
N VAL A 285 21.39 -22.33 -7.41
CA VAL A 285 22.35 -22.82 -6.42
C VAL A 285 23.51 -21.81 -6.34
N PRO A 286 23.78 -21.20 -5.18
CA PRO A 286 24.93 -20.30 -5.02
C PRO A 286 26.25 -21.02 -5.41
N GLY A 287 27.16 -20.34 -6.11
CA GLY A 287 28.52 -20.84 -6.36
C GLY A 287 28.76 -21.59 -7.69
N LYS A 288 27.76 -21.77 -8.56
CA LYS A 288 27.96 -22.45 -9.87
C LYS A 288 28.22 -21.53 -11.06
N PHE A 289 27.87 -20.25 -10.98
CA PHE A 289 28.11 -19.25 -12.04
C PHE A 289 28.51 -17.85 -11.51
N HIS A 290 28.59 -17.69 -10.18
CA HIS A 290 29.06 -16.52 -9.45
C HIS A 290 29.81 -17.00 -8.21
#